data_AF-A0A2H2ZVY2-F1
#
_entry.id   AF-A0A2H2ZVY2-F1
#
_cell.length_a   1.000
_cell.length_b   1.000
_cell.length_c   1.000
_cell.angle_alpha   90.00
_cell.angle_beta   90.00
_cell.angle_gamma   90.00
#
_symmetry.space_group_name_H-M   'P 1'
#
loop_
_entity.id
_entity.type
_entity.pdbx_description
1 polymer ?
#
loop_
_entity_poly.entity_id
_entity_poly.type
_entity_poly.pdbx_seq_one_letter_code
_entity_poly.pdbx_strand_id
1 'polypeptide(L)'
;MSRSLETISLLLAQEGIQADARSDTGLTPLGLAVSGGNAEIVRLLLAQGPLVDPDSRTERGWSLLYIAVDHQVDAEVVKLLIDTGRVDVNFIDPTSRFTPLIAAVTKNLPDIARLLVSHPDIDPNLGAYNNQIVPIATAAIQGHTEII
;
A
#
# COMPACT_ATOMS: atom_id res chain seq x y z
N MET A 1 9.38 -9.62 -21.67
CA MET A 1 8.08 -9.69 -20.99
C MET A 1 7.85 -11.14 -20.59
N SER A 2 7.57 -11.42 -19.32
CA SER A 2 7.38 -12.80 -18.84
C SER A 2 6.02 -13.35 -19.29
N ARG A 3 5.88 -14.68 -19.37
CA ARG A 3 4.62 -15.35 -19.76
C ARG A 3 3.42 -14.95 -18.89
N SER A 4 3.66 -14.65 -17.61
CA SER A 4 2.62 -14.16 -16.70
C SER A 4 2.12 -12.77 -17.08
N LEU A 5 3.03 -11.83 -17.39
CA LEU A 5 2.66 -10.48 -17.84
C LEU A 5 1.88 -10.48 -19.15
N GLU A 6 2.31 -11.32 -20.10
CA GLU A 6 1.59 -11.49 -21.37
C GLU A 6 0.17 -12.02 -21.15
N THR A 7 0.02 -13.02 -20.29
CA THR A 7 -1.30 -13.58 -19.95
C THR A 7 -2.21 -12.51 -19.32
N ILE A 8 -1.70 -11.73 -18.36
CA ILE A 8 -2.48 -10.65 -17.72
C ILE A 8 -2.86 -9.57 -18.74
N SER A 9 -1.95 -9.20 -19.63
CA SER A 9 -2.22 -8.22 -20.69
C SER A 9 -3.35 -8.68 -21.62
N LEU A 10 -3.32 -9.96 -22.02
CA LEU A 10 -4.36 -10.55 -22.88
C LEU A 10 -5.72 -10.61 -22.20
N LEU A 11 -5.76 -10.86 -20.88
CA LEU A 11 -6.99 -10.86 -20.09
C LEU A 11 -7.57 -9.44 -19.96
N LEU A 12 -6.74 -8.44 -19.69
CA LEU A 12 -7.18 -7.04 -19.57
C LEU A 12 -7.65 -6.45 -20.91
N ALA A 13 -7.23 -7.03 -22.04
CA ALA A 13 -7.70 -6.62 -23.36
C ALA A 13 -9.08 -7.19 -23.73
N GLN A 14 -9.66 -8.09 -22.93
CA GLN A 14 -10.98 -8.66 -23.21
C GLN A 14 -12.10 -7.64 -22.96
N GLU A 15 -13.05 -7.56 -23.88
CA GLU A 15 -14.23 -6.71 -23.70
C GLU A 15 -15.05 -7.18 -22.48
N GLY A 16 -15.47 -6.22 -21.65
CA GLY A 16 -16.26 -6.51 -20.45
C GLY A 16 -15.46 -7.07 -19.26
N ILE A 17 -14.14 -7.13 -19.34
CA ILE A 17 -13.29 -7.58 -18.22
C ILE A 17 -13.56 -6.72 -16.97
N GLN A 18 -13.75 -7.40 -15.84
CA GLN A 18 -13.94 -6.76 -14.54
C GLN A 18 -12.57 -6.61 -13.86
N ALA A 19 -11.82 -5.57 -14.26
CA ALA A 19 -10.43 -5.36 -13.81
C ALA A 19 -10.28 -5.16 -12.28
N ASP A 20 -11.37 -4.81 -11.59
CA ASP A 20 -11.45 -4.61 -10.14
C ASP A 20 -12.34 -5.64 -9.42
N ALA A 21 -12.59 -6.79 -10.05
CA ALA A 21 -13.33 -7.88 -9.41
C ALA A 21 -12.69 -8.30 -8.07
N ARG A 22 -13.50 -8.45 -7.03
CA ARG A 22 -13.02 -8.72 -5.68
C ARG A 22 -13.06 -10.23 -5.38
N SER A 23 -12.02 -10.74 -4.73
CA SER A 23 -12.00 -12.08 -4.13
C SER A 23 -12.92 -12.15 -2.90
N ASP A 24 -13.09 -13.35 -2.34
CA ASP A 24 -13.82 -13.57 -1.08
C ASP A 24 -13.21 -12.80 0.13
N THR A 25 -11.94 -12.41 0.04
CA THR A 25 -11.25 -11.59 1.05
C THR A 25 -11.30 -10.09 0.73
N GLY A 26 -11.97 -9.71 -0.36
CA GLY A 26 -12.11 -8.33 -0.80
C GLY A 26 -10.88 -7.78 -1.53
N LEU A 27 -9.95 -8.63 -1.98
CA LEU A 27 -8.81 -8.19 -2.76
C LEU A 27 -9.19 -8.10 -4.24
N THR A 28 -8.87 -6.97 -4.87
CA THR A 28 -8.87 -6.79 -6.32
C THR A 28 -7.64 -7.47 -6.94
N PRO A 29 -7.55 -7.63 -8.28
CA PRO A 29 -6.32 -8.09 -8.93
C PRO A 29 -5.11 -7.21 -8.57
N LEU A 30 -5.31 -5.90 -8.42
CA LEU A 30 -4.27 -4.98 -7.94
C LEU A 30 -3.86 -5.33 -6.51
N GLY A 31 -4.83 -5.56 -5.62
CA GLY A 31 -4.54 -5.96 -4.24
C GLY A 31 -3.77 -7.27 -4.12
N LEU A 32 -4.06 -8.26 -4.97
CA LEU A 32 -3.29 -9.50 -5.04
C LEU A 32 -1.85 -9.26 -5.52
N ALA A 33 -1.66 -8.42 -6.55
CA ALA A 33 -0.33 -8.08 -7.05
C ALA A 33 0.50 -7.28 -6.02
N VAL A 34 -0.14 -6.37 -5.28
CA VAL A 34 0.47 -5.62 -4.18
C VAL A 34 0.89 -6.56 -3.05
N SER A 35 -0.02 -7.42 -2.59
CA SER A 35 0.26 -8.41 -1.52
C SER A 35 1.41 -9.35 -1.88
N GLY A 36 1.55 -9.70 -3.16
CA GLY A 36 2.64 -10.52 -3.69
C GLY A 36 3.92 -9.75 -4.05
N GLY A 37 3.96 -8.42 -3.89
CA GLY A 37 5.13 -7.60 -4.18
C GLY A 37 5.53 -7.51 -5.66
N ASN A 38 4.62 -7.79 -6.60
CA ASN A 38 4.96 -7.84 -8.03
C ASN A 38 4.82 -6.47 -8.71
N ALA A 39 5.86 -5.64 -8.65
CA ALA A 39 5.89 -4.28 -9.18
C ALA A 39 5.54 -4.19 -10.69
N GLU A 40 5.91 -5.18 -11.50
CA GLU A 40 5.58 -5.18 -12.94
C GLU A 40 4.07 -5.35 -13.17
N ILE A 41 3.42 -6.26 -12.43
CA ILE A 41 1.96 -6.45 -12.51
C ILE A 41 1.23 -5.23 -11.93
N VAL A 42 1.73 -4.66 -10.82
CA VAL A 42 1.17 -3.45 -10.21
C VAL A 42 1.17 -2.29 -11.23
N ARG A 43 2.29 -2.03 -11.91
CA ARG A 43 2.37 -1.03 -12.99
C ARG A 43 1.34 -1.28 -14.08
N LEU A 44 1.24 -2.53 -14.53
CA LEU A 44 0.38 -2.92 -15.63
C LEU A 44 -1.11 -2.73 -15.29
N LEU A 45 -1.50 -3.05 -14.05
CA LEU A 45 -2.87 -2.84 -13.56
C LEU A 45 -3.17 -1.36 -13.34
N LEU A 46 -2.26 -0.59 -12.74
CA LEU A 46 -2.43 0.86 -12.57
C LEU A 46 -2.54 1.60 -13.92
N ALA A 47 -1.91 1.09 -14.97
CA ALA A 47 -2.04 1.64 -16.33
C ALA A 47 -3.46 1.52 -16.92
N GLN A 48 -4.36 0.73 -16.31
CA GLN A 48 -5.78 0.69 -16.67
C GLN A 48 -6.57 1.91 -16.16
N GLY A 49 -5.91 2.81 -15.43
CA GLY A 49 -6.41 4.14 -15.07
C GLY A 49 -7.67 4.07 -14.19
N PRO A 50 -8.84 4.54 -14.67
CA PRO A 50 -10.07 4.57 -13.88
C PRO A 50 -10.73 3.21 -13.67
N LEU A 51 -10.32 2.16 -14.40
CA LEU A 51 -10.85 0.80 -14.24
C LEU A 51 -10.31 0.07 -13.01
N VAL A 52 -9.29 0.64 -12.37
CA VAL A 52 -8.59 0.06 -11.22
C VAL A 52 -8.51 1.10 -10.11
N ASP A 53 -8.95 0.73 -8.91
CA ASP A 53 -8.91 1.54 -7.70
C ASP A 53 -7.71 1.18 -6.78
N PRO A 54 -6.67 2.05 -6.69
CA PRO A 54 -5.52 1.84 -5.84
C PRO A 54 -5.82 2.02 -4.34
N ASP A 55 -6.93 2.66 -3.97
CA ASP A 55 -7.37 2.80 -2.57
C ASP A 55 -8.39 1.73 -2.15
N SER A 56 -8.56 0.69 -2.99
CA SER A 56 -9.45 -0.41 -2.66
C SER A 56 -9.06 -1.08 -1.33
N ARG A 57 -10.08 -1.48 -0.57
CA ARG A 57 -9.90 -2.06 0.77
C ARG A 57 -10.31 -3.51 0.81
N THR A 58 -9.67 -4.33 1.63
CA THR A 58 -10.11 -5.70 1.92
C THR A 58 -11.42 -5.70 2.72
N GLU A 59 -12.03 -6.88 2.92
CA GLU A 59 -13.20 -7.00 3.81
C GLU A 59 -12.88 -6.65 5.28
N ARG A 60 -11.59 -6.68 5.68
CA ARG A 60 -11.13 -6.20 6.99
C ARG A 60 -10.91 -4.68 7.04
N GLY A 61 -11.13 -3.99 5.92
CA GLY A 61 -10.91 -2.56 5.79
C GLY A 61 -9.47 -2.15 5.48
N TRP A 62 -8.51 -3.08 5.37
CA TRP A 62 -7.12 -2.73 5.03
C TRP A 62 -7.00 -2.15 3.64
N SER A 63 -6.40 -0.96 3.51
CA SER A 63 -6.03 -0.38 2.21
C SER A 63 -4.87 -1.16 1.58
N LEU A 64 -4.74 -1.08 0.24
CA LEU A 64 -3.61 -1.71 -0.45
C LEU A 64 -2.26 -1.16 0.00
N LEU A 65 -2.20 0.15 0.29
CA LEU A 65 -1.00 0.78 0.85
C LEU A 65 -0.62 0.17 2.20
N TYR A 66 -1.59 -0.01 3.11
CA TYR A 66 -1.32 -0.65 4.40
C TYR A 66 -0.85 -2.09 4.24
N ILE A 67 -1.47 -2.87 3.33
CA ILE A 67 -1.04 -4.25 3.02
C ILE A 67 0.40 -4.28 2.55
N ALA A 68 0.79 -3.39 1.62
CA ALA A 68 2.15 -3.32 1.11
C ALA A 68 3.17 -3.14 2.26
N VAL A 69 2.89 -2.21 3.16
CA VAL A 69 3.74 -1.95 4.33
C VAL A 69 3.73 -3.11 5.32
N ASP A 70 2.56 -3.65 5.65
CA ASP A 70 2.43 -4.72 6.65
C ASP A 70 3.11 -6.02 6.21
N HIS A 71 2.99 -6.35 4.92
CA HIS A 71 3.65 -7.50 4.31
C HIS A 71 5.14 -7.24 3.98
N GLN A 72 5.65 -6.03 4.24
CA GLN A 72 7.04 -5.64 3.98
C GLN A 72 7.43 -5.85 2.52
N VAL A 73 6.53 -5.54 1.59
CA VAL A 73 6.83 -5.66 0.16
C VAL A 73 7.82 -4.58 -0.27
N ASP A 74 8.45 -4.77 -1.43
CA ASP A 74 9.46 -3.85 -1.93
C ASP A 74 8.95 -2.39 -2.02
N ALA A 75 9.82 -1.43 -1.68
CA ALA A 75 9.51 0.00 -1.66
C ALA A 75 9.02 0.53 -3.01
N GLU A 76 9.40 -0.09 -4.13
CA GLU A 76 8.91 0.24 -5.46
C GLU A 76 7.39 0.03 -5.58
N VAL A 77 6.82 -1.01 -4.96
CA VAL A 77 5.36 -1.24 -4.97
C VAL A 77 4.64 -0.15 -4.16
N VAL A 78 5.19 0.21 -3.00
CA VAL A 78 4.67 1.32 -2.17
C VAL A 78 4.70 2.63 -2.96
N LYS A 79 5.83 2.91 -3.62
CA LYS A 79 6.00 4.10 -4.45
C LYS A 79 4.98 4.13 -5.59
N LEU A 80 4.78 3.01 -6.30
CA LEU A 80 3.80 2.93 -7.39
C LEU A 80 2.38 3.27 -6.91
N LEU A 81 1.97 2.83 -5.72
CA LEU A 81 0.67 3.17 -5.14
C LEU A 81 0.58 4.65 -4.76
N ILE A 82 1.61 5.18 -4.10
CA ILE A 82 1.69 6.59 -3.69
C ILE A 82 1.67 7.52 -4.90
N ASP A 83 2.43 7.20 -5.95
CA ASP A 83 2.54 8.00 -7.18
C ASP A 83 1.22 8.11 -7.96
N THR A 84 0.21 7.29 -7.63
CA THR A 84 -1.15 7.47 -8.18
C THR A 84 -1.83 8.75 -7.69
N GLY A 85 -1.41 9.30 -6.54
CA GLY A 85 -2.05 10.44 -5.87
C GLY A 85 -3.49 10.18 -5.42
N ARG A 86 -3.91 8.90 -5.40
CA ARG A 86 -5.30 8.48 -5.15
C ARG A 86 -5.47 7.63 -3.90
N VAL A 87 -4.38 7.36 -3.18
CA VAL A 87 -4.38 6.48 -1.99
C VAL A 87 -4.44 7.30 -0.71
N ASP A 88 -5.16 6.79 0.29
CA ASP A 88 -5.16 7.36 1.63
C ASP A 88 -3.88 6.97 2.39
N VAL A 89 -2.90 7.87 2.38
CA VAL A 89 -1.61 7.68 3.09
C VAL A 89 -1.74 7.74 4.62
N ASN A 90 -2.84 8.30 5.13
CA ASN A 90 -3.13 8.46 6.56
C ASN A 90 -4.15 7.44 7.06
N PHE A 91 -4.46 6.41 6.26
CA PHE A 91 -5.37 5.33 6.62
C PHE A 91 -5.05 4.80 8.03
N ILE A 92 -6.08 4.49 8.81
CA ILE A 92 -5.92 3.89 10.14
C ILE A 92 -6.51 2.47 10.10
N ASP A 93 -5.66 1.47 10.33
CA ASP A 93 -6.11 0.08 10.43
C ASP A 93 -7.19 -0.07 11.52
N PRO A 94 -8.37 -0.62 11.20
CA PRO A 94 -9.44 -0.85 12.18
C PRO A 94 -9.02 -1.71 13.37
N THR A 95 -8.03 -2.59 13.22
CA THR A 95 -7.65 -3.56 14.26
C THR A 95 -6.54 -3.04 15.17
N SER A 96 -5.36 -2.77 14.61
CA SER A 96 -4.18 -2.29 15.33
C SER A 96 -4.17 -0.78 15.57
N ARG A 97 -5.07 -0.04 14.91
CA ARG A 97 -5.08 1.43 14.89
C ARG A 97 -3.82 2.07 14.30
N PHE A 98 -2.96 1.30 13.63
CA PHE A 98 -1.75 1.83 13.02
C PHE A 98 -2.04 2.51 11.69
N THR A 99 -1.31 3.58 11.42
CA THR A 99 -1.17 4.15 10.08
C THR A 99 -0.10 3.39 9.29
N PRO A 100 -0.08 3.48 7.95
CA PRO A 100 1.03 2.98 7.15
C PRO A 100 2.39 3.47 7.67
N LEU A 101 2.50 4.73 8.09
CA LEU A 101 3.75 5.29 8.63
C LEU A 101 4.13 4.64 9.97
N ILE A 102 3.19 4.48 10.91
CA ILE A 102 3.47 3.79 12.18
C ILE A 102 3.89 2.34 11.92
N ALA A 103 3.23 1.64 10.99
CA ALA A 103 3.59 0.28 10.62
C ALA A 103 5.01 0.20 10.03
N ALA A 104 5.37 1.11 9.12
CA ALA A 104 6.70 1.19 8.51
C ALA A 104 7.79 1.45 9.56
N VAL A 105 7.56 2.38 10.49
CA VAL A 105 8.49 2.66 11.59
C VAL A 105 8.62 1.45 12.51
N THR A 106 7.51 0.83 12.91
CA THR A 106 7.48 -0.32 13.83
C THR A 106 8.25 -1.51 13.25
N LYS A 107 8.21 -1.69 11.92
CA LYS A 107 8.87 -2.80 11.21
C LYS A 107 10.29 -2.45 10.74
N ASN A 108 10.80 -1.27 11.09
CA ASN A 108 12.11 -0.76 10.65
C ASN A 108 12.27 -0.75 9.11
N LEU A 109 11.32 -0.13 8.39
CA LEU A 109 11.32 -0.01 6.93
C LEU A 109 11.68 1.42 6.51
N PRO A 110 12.97 1.81 6.57
CA PRO A 110 13.37 3.22 6.43
C PRO A 110 13.07 3.79 5.05
N ASP A 111 13.21 3.01 3.97
CA ASP A 111 12.90 3.47 2.61
C ASP A 111 11.41 3.74 2.42
N ILE A 112 10.55 2.86 2.94
CA ILE A 112 9.10 3.02 2.91
C ILE A 112 8.67 4.19 3.80
N ALA A 113 9.24 4.33 4.99
CA ALA A 113 8.97 5.47 5.87
C ALA A 113 9.34 6.80 5.20
N ARG A 114 10.50 6.87 4.53
CA ARG A 114 10.92 8.04 3.74
C ARG A 114 9.95 8.34 2.59
N LEU A 115 9.50 7.33 1.86
CA LEU A 115 8.49 7.50 0.80
C LEU A 115 7.19 8.09 1.36
N LEU A 116 6.68 7.54 2.47
CA LEU A 116 5.45 8.02 3.09
C LEU A 116 5.58 9.47 3.59
N VAL A 117 6.67 9.80 4.29
CA VAL A 117 6.94 11.16 4.79
C VAL A 117 7.12 12.18 3.66
N SER A 118 7.55 11.74 2.47
CA SER A 118 7.69 12.62 1.30
C SER A 118 6.37 12.96 0.62
N HIS A 119 5.27 12.25 0.94
CA HIS A 119 3.97 12.51 0.34
C HIS A 119 3.35 13.79 0.90
N PRO A 120 2.81 14.71 0.08
CA PRO A 120 2.35 16.03 0.54
C PRO A 120 1.22 15.98 1.57
N ASP A 121 0.37 14.95 1.50
CA ASP A 121 -0.79 14.82 2.39
C ASP A 121 -0.51 14.02 3.68
N ILE A 122 0.72 13.53 3.88
CA ILE A 122 1.06 12.74 5.09
C ILE A 122 0.94 13.60 6.35
N ASP A 123 0.27 13.08 7.37
CA ASP A 123 0.34 13.63 8.73
C ASP A 123 1.33 12.78 9.55
N PRO A 124 2.59 13.22 9.71
CA PRO A 124 3.59 12.47 10.47
C PRO A 124 3.32 12.42 11.97
N ASN A 125 2.34 13.19 12.47
CA ASN A 125 1.94 13.19 13.88
C ASN A 125 0.67 12.37 14.12
N LEU A 126 0.04 11.83 13.07
CA LEU A 126 -1.17 11.03 13.21
C LEU A 126 -0.85 9.76 13.99
N GLY A 127 -1.37 9.69 15.21
CA GLY A 127 -1.08 8.63 16.16
C GLY A 127 -2.17 7.57 16.29
N ALA A 128 -1.77 6.36 16.64
CA ALA A 128 -2.68 5.31 17.05
C ALA A 128 -3.19 5.55 18.49
N TYR A 129 -4.36 4.98 18.81
CA TYR A 129 -4.96 5.00 20.16
C TYR A 129 -4.99 6.40 20.80
N ASN A 130 -5.60 7.40 20.13
CA ASN A 130 -5.65 8.80 20.60
C ASN A 130 -4.25 9.41 20.84
N ASN A 131 -3.34 9.23 19.88
CA ASN A 131 -1.96 9.73 19.93
C ASN A 131 -1.08 9.16 21.06
N GLN A 132 -1.44 8.01 21.61
CA GLN A 132 -0.56 7.27 22.53
C GLN A 132 0.67 6.69 21.82
N ILE A 133 0.52 6.38 20.53
CA ILE A 133 1.62 5.89 19.68
C ILE A 133 1.71 6.81 18.48
N VAL A 134 2.81 7.55 18.37
CA VAL A 134 3.10 8.42 17.22
C VAL A 134 4.39 7.97 16.54
N PRO A 135 4.56 8.17 15.22
CA PRO A 135 5.72 7.67 14.47
C PRO A 135 7.08 7.99 15.14
N ILE A 136 7.30 9.25 15.53
CA ILE A 136 8.57 9.68 16.13
C ILE A 136 8.86 9.01 17.49
N ALA A 137 7.84 8.82 18.33
CA ALA A 137 7.99 8.16 19.62
C ALA A 137 8.31 6.67 19.43
N THR A 138 7.65 6.02 18.46
CA THR A 138 7.94 4.63 18.09
C THR A 138 9.39 4.47 17.62
N ALA A 139 9.85 5.34 16.72
CA ALA A 139 11.24 5.31 16.23
C ALA A 139 12.26 5.50 17.36
N ALA A 140 12.00 6.44 18.28
CA ALA A 140 12.86 6.71 19.42
C ALA A 140 12.91 5.54 20.42
N ILE A 141 11.78 4.90 20.72
CA ILE A 141 11.70 3.74 21.63
C ILE A 141 12.43 2.53 21.04
N GLN A 142 12.30 2.32 19.73
CA GLN A 142 12.88 1.15 19.05
C GLN A 142 14.33 1.37 18.58
N GLY A 143 14.85 2.59 18.71
CA GLY A 143 16.22 2.93 18.27
C GLY A 143 16.38 2.96 16.75
N HIS A 144 15.29 3.14 15.99
CA HIS A 144 15.30 3.21 14.53
C HIS A 144 15.79 4.58 14.04
N THR A 145 17.05 4.88 14.32
CA THR A 145 17.68 6.19 14.07
C THR A 145 17.74 6.59 12.59
N GLU A 146 17.64 5.63 11.66
CA GLU A 146 17.58 5.92 10.21
C GLU A 146 16.23 6.52 9.76
N ILE A 147 15.23 6.51 10.64
CA ILE A 147 13.87 7.00 10.38
C ILE A 147 13.65 8.40 11.02
N ILE A 148 14.53 8.82 11.94
CA ILE A 148 14.44 10.08 12.72
C ILE A 148 15.18 11.22 12.01
#